data_AF-A0A4R4YWV0-F1
#
_entry.id   AF-A0A4R4YWV0-F1
#
_cell.length_a   1.000
_cell.length_b   1.000
_cell.length_c   1.000
_cell.angle_alpha   90.00
_cell.angle_beta   90.00
_cell.angle_gamma   90.00
#
_symmetry.space_group_name_H-M   'P 1'
#
loop_
_entity.id
_entity.type
_entity.pdbx_description
1 polymer ?
#
loop_
_entity_poly.entity_id
_entity_poly.type
_entity_poly.pdbx_seq_one_letter_code
_entity_poly.pdbx_strand_id
1 'polypeptide(L)'
;MEHAKAGRPRSEQAREAVLHAVDDLLIEVGYAAMTMKGIAERAGVSRQTVYRWWSTKAEILFEASATDAEDELTIPPTGNPTEDLTAYLKALIHFLARSHAGTAYRALLGEAQHDPAVAELIATKDVLANTARAAIAQALPT
;
A
#
# COMPACT_ATOMS: atom_id res chain seq x y z
N MET A 1 -35.88 -25.33 2.79
CA MET A 1 -34.72 -24.70 2.14
C MET A 1 -33.98 -23.94 3.22
N GLU A 2 -32.83 -24.45 3.62
CA GLU A 2 -32.01 -23.93 4.72
C GLU A 2 -31.12 -22.81 4.17
N HIS A 3 -31.39 -21.57 4.55
CA HIS A 3 -30.49 -20.45 4.26
C HIS A 3 -29.27 -20.58 5.15
N ALA A 4 -28.15 -21.04 4.58
CA ALA A 4 -26.85 -20.99 5.22
C ALA A 4 -26.60 -19.55 5.72
N LYS A 5 -26.46 -19.39 7.05
CA LYS A 5 -26.13 -18.10 7.68
C LYS A 5 -24.84 -17.57 7.05
N ALA A 6 -24.95 -16.51 6.26
CA ALA A 6 -23.80 -15.73 5.81
C ALA A 6 -22.98 -15.36 7.07
N GLY A 7 -21.71 -15.80 7.11
CA GLY A 7 -20.83 -15.56 8.25
C GLY A 7 -20.71 -14.05 8.55
N ARG A 8 -20.36 -13.72 9.81
CA ARG A 8 -20.27 -12.31 10.27
C ARG A 8 -19.42 -11.48 9.29
N PRO A 9 -19.89 -10.29 8.85
CA PRO A 9 -19.16 -9.46 7.90
C PRO A 9 -17.72 -9.20 8.34
N ARG A 10 -16.87 -8.94 7.35
CA ARG A 10 -15.46 -8.57 7.56
C ARG A 10 -15.41 -7.28 8.40
N SER A 11 -14.58 -7.28 9.44
CA SER A 11 -14.46 -6.13 10.34
C SER A 11 -13.43 -5.17 9.75
N GLU A 12 -13.89 -4.00 9.31
CA GLU A 12 -13.02 -2.96 8.75
C GLU A 12 -12.04 -2.43 9.78
N GLN A 13 -12.50 -2.25 11.02
CA GLN A 13 -11.65 -1.89 12.16
C GLN A 13 -10.48 -2.88 12.35
N ALA A 14 -10.71 -4.18 12.14
CA ALA A 14 -9.63 -5.17 12.21
C ALA A 14 -8.68 -5.09 11.01
N ARG A 15 -9.17 -4.63 9.86
CA ARG A 15 -8.33 -4.39 8.69
C ARG A 15 -7.42 -3.17 8.91
N GLU A 16 -7.98 -2.04 9.32
CA GLU A 16 -7.23 -0.81 9.65
C GLU A 16 -6.15 -1.08 10.72
N ALA A 17 -6.50 -1.81 11.79
CA ALA A 17 -5.54 -2.17 12.83
C ALA A 17 -4.36 -3.01 12.30
N VAL A 18 -4.60 -3.87 11.29
CA VAL A 18 -3.56 -4.68 10.66
C VAL A 18 -2.67 -3.84 9.73
N LEU A 19 -3.24 -2.87 9.02
CA LEU A 19 -2.47 -1.94 8.19
C LEU A 19 -1.55 -1.07 9.06
N HIS A 20 -2.06 -0.45 10.13
CA HIS A 20 -1.19 0.29 11.05
C HIS A 20 -0.10 -0.58 11.68
N ALA A 21 -0.43 -1.82 12.07
CA ALA A 21 0.54 -2.74 12.63
C ALA A 21 1.67 -3.11 11.67
N VAL A 22 1.40 -3.17 10.35
CA VAL A 22 2.43 -3.51 9.36
C VAL A 22 3.42 -2.36 9.17
N ASP A 23 2.94 -1.11 9.20
CA ASP A 23 3.78 0.07 9.07
C ASP A 23 4.69 0.25 10.29
N ASP A 24 4.14 0.10 11.49
CA ASP A 24 4.91 0.13 12.74
C ASP A 24 6.01 -0.93 12.74
N LEU A 25 5.66 -2.17 12.36
CA LEU A 25 6.62 -3.28 12.32
C LEU A 25 7.68 -3.09 11.24
N LEU A 26 7.33 -2.49 10.10
CA LEU A 26 8.33 -2.16 9.08
C LEU A 26 9.40 -1.24 9.65
N ILE A 27 9.01 -0.21 10.40
CA ILE A 27 9.93 0.77 10.99
C ILE A 27 10.76 0.12 12.11
N GLU A 28 10.13 -0.68 12.95
CA GLU A 28 10.78 -1.27 14.14
C GLU A 28 11.76 -2.40 13.80
N VAL A 29 11.37 -3.32 12.91
CA VAL A 29 12.12 -4.56 12.68
C VAL A 29 12.48 -4.81 11.21
N GLY A 30 11.97 -4.00 10.29
CA GLY A 30 12.18 -4.16 8.86
C GLY A 30 11.39 -5.31 8.24
N TYR A 31 11.28 -5.28 6.91
CA TYR A 31 10.47 -6.24 6.16
C TYR A 31 10.91 -7.70 6.39
N ALA A 32 12.21 -7.98 6.42
CA ALA A 32 12.74 -9.34 6.53
C ALA A 32 12.32 -10.04 7.84
N ALA A 33 12.42 -9.34 8.97
CA ALA A 33 12.07 -9.89 10.29
C ALA A 33 10.56 -9.89 10.57
N MET A 34 9.77 -9.12 9.82
CA MET A 34 8.32 -9.07 9.97
C MET A 34 7.66 -10.41 9.59
N THR A 35 6.62 -10.80 10.35
CA THR A 35 5.87 -12.05 10.11
C THR A 35 4.36 -11.83 10.23
N MET A 36 3.56 -12.68 9.56
CA MET A 36 2.09 -12.67 9.68
C MET A 36 1.61 -12.83 11.13
N LYS A 37 2.33 -13.64 11.92
CA LYS A 37 2.05 -13.82 13.35
C LYS A 37 2.31 -12.51 14.12
N GLY A 38 3.47 -11.89 13.92
CA GLY A 38 3.83 -10.64 14.58
C GLY A 38 2.86 -9.50 14.24
N ILE A 39 2.42 -9.41 12.98
CA ILE A 39 1.40 -8.45 12.55
C ILE A 39 0.08 -8.69 13.29
N ALA A 40 -0.40 -9.93 13.35
CA ALA A 40 -1.63 -10.26 14.06
C ALA A 40 -1.56 -9.91 15.56
N GLU A 41 -0.43 -10.23 16.20
CA GLU A 41 -0.18 -9.91 17.62
C GLU A 41 -0.16 -8.40 17.87
N ARG A 42 0.54 -7.63 17.01
CA ARG A 42 0.60 -6.17 17.11
C ARG A 42 -0.77 -5.52 16.92
N ALA A 43 -1.54 -6.00 15.94
CA ALA A 43 -2.89 -5.50 15.65
C ALA A 43 -3.95 -5.94 16.68
N GLY A 44 -3.61 -6.82 17.63
CA GLY A 44 -4.56 -7.35 18.62
C GLY A 44 -5.65 -8.24 18.01
N VAL A 45 -5.38 -8.89 16.87
CA VAL A 45 -6.34 -9.74 16.15
C VAL A 45 -5.85 -11.18 16.01
N SER A 46 -6.77 -12.11 15.71
CA SER A 46 -6.38 -13.49 15.44
C SER A 46 -5.66 -13.62 14.09
N ARG A 47 -4.74 -14.60 13.96
CA ARG A 47 -4.14 -14.94 12.66
C ARG A 47 -5.18 -15.27 11.60
N GLN A 48 -6.27 -15.96 11.98
CA GLN A 48 -7.36 -16.27 11.06
C GLN A 48 -8.05 -15.01 10.54
N THR A 49 -8.14 -13.95 11.37
CA THR A 49 -8.63 -12.64 10.94
C THR A 49 -7.74 -12.06 9.86
N VAL A 50 -6.42 -12.07 10.04
CA VAL A 50 -5.45 -11.56 9.05
C VAL A 50 -5.51 -12.38 7.76
N TYR A 51 -5.38 -13.72 7.85
CA TYR A 51 -5.39 -14.60 6.68
C TYR A 51 -6.68 -14.59 5.89
N ARG A 52 -7.78 -14.20 6.53
CA ARG A 52 -9.04 -14.01 5.82
C ARG A 52 -8.94 -12.86 4.84
N TRP A 53 -8.13 -11.82 5.07
CA TRP A 53 -7.97 -10.66 4.19
C TRP A 53 -6.76 -10.79 3.26
N TRP A 54 -5.62 -11.22 3.79
CA TRP A 54 -4.36 -11.26 3.08
C TRP A 54 -3.67 -12.62 3.22
N SER A 55 -3.14 -13.11 2.12
CA SER A 55 -2.39 -14.37 2.07
C SER A 55 -0.95 -14.17 2.55
N THR A 56 -0.38 -12.98 2.36
CA THR A 56 1.04 -12.71 2.63
C THR A 56 1.26 -11.36 3.33
N LYS A 57 2.40 -11.20 4.02
CA LYS A 57 2.81 -9.92 4.60
C LYS A 57 3.09 -8.85 3.54
N ALA A 58 3.47 -9.26 2.33
CA ALA A 58 3.70 -8.38 1.20
C ALA A 58 2.40 -7.72 0.74
N GLU A 59 1.31 -8.47 0.71
CA GLU A 59 -0.02 -7.93 0.36
C GLU A 59 -0.50 -6.90 1.38
N ILE A 60 -0.28 -7.15 2.69
CA ILE A 60 -0.64 -6.21 3.75
C ILE A 60 0.17 -4.92 3.60
N LEU A 61 1.49 -5.04 3.46
CA LEU A 61 2.37 -3.88 3.34
C LEU A 61 2.12 -3.08 2.06
N PHE A 62 1.83 -3.78 0.97
CA PHE A 62 1.45 -3.14 -0.29
C PHE A 62 0.20 -2.29 -0.10
N GLU A 63 -0.83 -2.88 0.51
CA GLU A 63 -2.11 -2.20 0.70
C GLU A 63 -1.99 -0.97 1.62
N ALA A 64 -1.24 -1.08 2.72
CA ALA A 64 -0.92 0.06 3.58
C ALA A 64 -0.21 1.17 2.78
N SER A 65 0.84 0.81 2.04
CA SER A 65 1.61 1.78 1.25
C SER A 65 0.82 2.41 0.10
N ALA A 66 -0.13 1.68 -0.49
CA ALA A 66 -0.89 2.12 -1.65
C ALA A 66 -1.95 3.16 -1.26
N THR A 67 -2.62 2.97 -0.11
CA THR A 67 -3.58 3.95 0.42
C THR A 67 -2.88 5.28 0.71
N ASP A 68 -1.75 5.25 1.41
CA ASP A 68 -1.00 6.46 1.72
C ASP A 68 -0.41 7.13 0.46
N ALA A 69 0.04 6.35 -0.52
CA ALA A 69 0.55 6.88 -1.78
C ALA A 69 -0.52 7.61 -2.59
N GLU A 70 -1.76 7.13 -2.58
CA GLU A 70 -2.88 7.80 -3.27
C GLU A 70 -3.10 9.20 -2.69
N ASP A 71 -3.06 9.32 -1.36
CA ASP A 71 -3.20 10.60 -0.66
C ASP A 71 -1.98 11.53 -0.87
N GLU A 72 -0.76 10.99 -0.80
CA GLU A 72 0.48 11.77 -0.93
C GLU A 72 0.78 12.24 -2.36
N LEU A 73 0.31 11.52 -3.39
CA LEU A 73 0.64 11.79 -4.79
C LEU A 73 -0.51 12.45 -5.58
N THR A 74 -1.69 12.61 -4.97
CA THR A 74 -2.80 13.34 -5.60
C THR A 74 -2.56 14.84 -5.56
N ILE A 75 -2.26 15.42 -6.71
CA ILE A 75 -2.03 16.87 -6.88
C ILE A 75 -3.30 17.52 -7.46
N PRO A 76 -3.87 18.53 -6.79
CA PRO A 76 -4.94 19.33 -7.37
C PRO A 76 -4.45 20.08 -8.64
N PRO A 77 -5.17 19.99 -9.77
CA PRO A 77 -4.74 20.64 -11.00
C PRO A 77 -4.82 22.15 -10.89
N THR A 78 -3.79 22.84 -11.39
CA THR A 78 -3.75 24.30 -11.52
C THR A 78 -4.22 24.77 -12.89
N GLY A 79 -4.24 23.85 -13.87
CA GLY A 79 -4.53 24.16 -15.27
C GLY A 79 -3.29 24.58 -16.07
N ASN A 80 -2.11 24.63 -15.43
CA ASN A 80 -0.82 24.75 -16.11
C ASN A 80 -0.11 23.39 -16.13
N PRO A 81 0.01 22.75 -17.31
CA PRO A 81 0.66 21.44 -17.46
C PRO A 81 2.06 21.32 -16.85
N THR A 82 2.87 22.39 -16.99
CA THR A 82 4.24 22.38 -16.49
C THR A 82 4.27 22.44 -14.97
N GLU A 83 3.37 23.24 -14.37
CA GLU A 83 3.26 23.34 -12.92
C GLU A 83 2.72 22.05 -12.31
N ASP A 84 1.68 21.47 -12.91
CA ASP A 84 1.04 20.24 -12.44
C ASP A 84 2.03 19.05 -12.48
N LEU A 85 2.74 18.87 -13.59
CA LEU A 85 3.77 17.82 -13.70
C LEU A 85 4.95 18.07 -12.75
N THR A 86 5.37 19.32 -12.57
CA THR A 86 6.45 19.67 -11.63
C THR A 86 6.03 19.38 -10.18
N ALA A 87 4.79 19.70 -9.81
CA ALA A 87 4.24 19.43 -8.50
C ALA A 87 4.16 17.92 -8.23
N TYR A 88 3.67 17.15 -9.20
CA TYR A 88 3.65 15.69 -9.11
C TYR A 88 5.05 15.10 -8.93
N LEU A 89 6.03 15.52 -9.74
CA LEU A 89 7.40 15.02 -9.62
C LEU A 89 8.04 15.37 -8.27
N LYS A 90 7.75 16.56 -7.71
CA LYS A 90 8.19 16.93 -6.35
C LYS A 90 7.57 16.04 -5.29
N ALA A 91 6.27 15.77 -5.38
CA ALA A 91 5.57 14.86 -4.48
C ALA A 91 6.12 13.44 -4.58
N LEU A 92 6.36 12.94 -5.80
CA LEU A 92 6.97 11.64 -6.03
C LEU A 92 8.37 11.53 -5.43
N ILE A 93 9.21 12.55 -5.60
CA ILE A 93 10.55 12.59 -4.98
C ILE A 93 10.42 12.59 -3.46
N HIS A 94 9.49 13.36 -2.89
CA HIS A 94 9.26 13.38 -1.46
C HIS A 94 8.81 12.02 -0.94
N PHE A 95 7.81 11.40 -1.57
CA PHE A 95 7.31 10.07 -1.28
C PHE A 95 8.46 9.06 -1.22
N LEU A 96 9.22 8.93 -2.32
CA LEU A 96 10.30 7.95 -2.42
C LEU A 96 11.46 8.22 -1.45
N ALA A 97 11.77 9.49 -1.16
CA ALA A 97 12.94 9.85 -0.37
C ALA A 97 12.67 10.00 1.13
N ARG A 98 11.43 10.31 1.54
CA ARG A 98 11.12 10.81 2.88
C ARG A 98 9.88 10.20 3.53
N SER A 99 8.92 9.64 2.78
CA SER A 99 7.69 9.15 3.40
C SER A 99 7.83 7.72 3.93
N HIS A 100 6.99 7.40 4.92
CA HIS A 100 6.91 6.05 5.48
C HIS A 100 6.32 5.08 4.45
N ALA A 101 5.27 5.49 3.75
CA ALA A 101 4.68 4.75 2.64
C ALA A 101 5.68 4.49 1.50
N GLY A 102 6.49 5.48 1.14
CA GLY A 102 7.57 5.31 0.16
C GLY A 102 8.69 4.39 0.65
N THR A 103 8.89 4.29 1.97
CA THR A 103 9.81 3.29 2.57
C THR A 103 9.25 1.88 2.46
N ALA A 104 7.95 1.69 2.73
CA ALA A 104 7.24 0.43 2.52
C ALA A 104 7.29 -0.02 1.06
N TYR A 105 6.98 0.88 0.13
CA TYR A 105 7.04 0.60 -1.31
C TYR A 105 8.45 0.19 -1.77
N ARG A 106 9.50 0.90 -1.32
CA ARG A 106 10.90 0.54 -1.65
C ARG A 106 11.33 -0.77 -1.02
N ALA A 107 10.84 -1.12 0.18
CA ALA A 107 11.12 -2.42 0.79
C ALA A 107 10.54 -3.56 -0.07
N LEU A 108 9.31 -3.39 -0.58
CA LEU A 108 8.70 -4.35 -1.49
C LEU A 108 9.46 -4.45 -2.82
N LEU A 109 9.92 -3.33 -3.39
CA LEU A 109 10.76 -3.34 -4.59
C LEU A 109 12.09 -4.09 -4.38
N GLY A 110 12.70 -3.95 -3.20
CA GLY A 110 13.89 -4.71 -2.83
C GLY A 110 13.60 -6.22 -2.73
N GLU A 111 12.48 -6.60 -2.13
CA GLU A 111 12.07 -7.99 -2.01
C GLU A 111 11.71 -8.62 -3.36
N ALA A 112 11.06 -7.87 -4.25
CA ALA A 112 10.69 -8.32 -5.60
C ALA A 112 11.88 -8.78 -6.46
N GLN A 113 13.11 -8.38 -6.12
CA GLN A 113 14.31 -8.88 -6.79
C GLN A 113 14.64 -10.35 -6.44
N HIS A 114 14.04 -10.89 -5.39
CA HIS A 114 14.32 -12.21 -4.84
C HIS A 114 13.08 -13.10 -4.74
N ASP A 115 11.89 -12.51 -4.64
CA ASP A 115 10.60 -13.22 -4.57
C ASP A 115 9.71 -12.90 -5.79
N PRO A 116 9.51 -13.86 -6.71
CA PRO A 116 8.64 -13.69 -7.87
C PRO A 116 7.18 -13.35 -7.54
N ALA A 117 6.65 -13.83 -6.40
CA ALA A 117 5.27 -13.53 -6.01
C ALA A 117 5.13 -12.07 -5.58
N VAL A 118 6.16 -11.49 -4.95
CA VAL A 118 6.20 -10.06 -4.64
C VAL A 118 6.38 -9.23 -5.91
N ALA A 119 7.20 -9.69 -6.86
CA ALA A 119 7.34 -9.02 -8.16
C ALA A 119 6.00 -8.97 -8.91
N GLU A 120 5.25 -10.08 -8.94
CA GLU A 120 3.91 -10.15 -9.54
C GLU A 120 2.92 -9.22 -8.82
N LEU A 121 2.94 -9.17 -7.49
CA LEU A 121 2.10 -8.27 -6.70
C LEU A 121 2.32 -6.80 -7.09
N ILE A 122 3.58 -6.36 -7.18
CA ILE A 122 3.91 -4.97 -7.55
C ILE A 122 3.53 -4.68 -9.01
N ALA A 123 3.81 -5.60 -9.94
CA ALA A 123 3.52 -5.42 -11.35
C ALA A 123 2.01 -5.33 -11.64
N THR A 124 1.19 -6.06 -10.90
CA THR A 124 -0.27 -6.11 -11.13
C THR A 124 -1.02 -4.95 -10.49
N LYS A 125 -0.58 -4.48 -9.32
CA LYS A 125 -1.31 -3.46 -8.54
C LYS A 125 -0.71 -2.05 -8.61
N ASP A 126 0.49 -1.92 -9.19
CA ASP A 126 1.25 -0.68 -9.47
C ASP A 126 0.76 0.60 -8.76
N VAL A 127 1.41 0.93 -7.64
CA VAL A 127 1.14 2.10 -6.79
C VAL A 127 1.28 3.43 -7.54
N LEU A 128 2.24 3.52 -8.48
CA LEU A 128 2.62 4.79 -9.09
C LEU A 128 1.93 5.03 -10.43
N ALA A 129 1.61 3.97 -11.18
CA ALA A 129 1.05 4.13 -12.51
C ALA A 129 -0.29 4.87 -12.51
N ASN A 130 -1.14 4.67 -11.51
CA ASN A 130 -2.44 5.32 -11.46
C ASN A 130 -2.32 6.84 -11.23
N THR A 131 -1.49 7.24 -10.26
CA THR A 131 -1.26 8.66 -9.94
C THR A 131 -0.48 9.36 -11.04
N ALA A 132 0.50 8.69 -11.65
CA ALA A 132 1.23 9.21 -12.81
C ALA A 132 0.31 9.41 -14.04
N ARG A 133 -0.55 8.43 -14.34
CA ARG A 133 -1.53 8.56 -15.44
C ARG A 133 -2.49 9.72 -15.18
N ALA A 134 -2.96 9.90 -13.95
CA ALA A 134 -3.82 11.01 -13.58
C ALA A 134 -3.12 12.36 -13.78
N ALA A 135 -1.87 12.50 -13.32
CA ALA A 135 -1.07 13.72 -13.51
C ALA A 135 -0.83 14.01 -15.01
N ILE A 136 -0.52 12.99 -15.81
CA ILE A 136 -0.33 13.15 -17.27
C ILE A 136 -1.63 13.55 -17.94
N ALA A 137 -2.76 12.92 -17.60
CA ALA A 137 -4.06 13.22 -18.17
C ALA A 137 -4.53 14.65 -17.84
N GLN A 138 -4.15 15.18 -16.67
CA GLN A 138 -4.42 16.58 -16.30
C GLN A 138 -3.53 17.55 -17.08
N ALA A 139 -2.27 17.18 -17.35
CA ALA A 139 -1.30 18.03 -18.03
C ALA A 139 -1.43 18.05 -19.57
N LEU A 140 -2.00 17.01 -20.18
CA LEU A 140 -2.21 16.96 -21.63
C LEU A 140 -3.67 17.31 -21.95
N PRO A 141 -3.98 18.51 -22.47
CA PRO A 141 -5.33 18.79 -22.95
C PRO A 141 -5.65 17.84 -24.12
N THR A 142 -6.83 17.20 -24.06
CA THR A 142 -7.37 16.34 -25.12
C THR A 142 -7.63 17.10 -26.42
#